data_AF-A0AAW4JRW3-F1
#
_entry.id   AF-A0AAW4JRW3-F1
#
_cell.length_a   1.000
_cell.length_b   1.000
_cell.length_c   1.000
_cell.angle_alpha   90.00
_cell.angle_beta   90.00
_cell.angle_gamma   90.00
#
_symmetry.space_group_name_H-M   'P 1'
#
loop_
_entity.id
_entity.type
_entity.pdbx_description
1 polymer ?
#
loop_
_entity_poly.entity_id
_entity_poly.type
_entity_poly.pdbx_seq_one_letter_code
_entity_poly.pdbx_strand_id
1 'polypeptide(L)'
;MKHLYLISGLGADERVFKNLDFGENDLKYIFWVDPRANEEIFSYCKRLSKQISKSEEIILIGVSFGGIVAIELSKIISVKKIIIISSIKNKMEMPKIYRFISALGIIKMVPAFVYKIYNPILSYLFGINSDEDKKLLKDFIKLTNAKFIKWALSTILKWYNQYTPNEIVHIHGDKDKLFPVRSIKNAFIIKNGGHFMILNKSDEISSKLKEILEN
;
A
#
# COMPACT_ATOMS: atom_id res chain seq x y z
N MET A 1 10.43 20.46 -10.56
CA MET A 1 9.74 20.07 -9.31
C MET A 1 9.06 18.74 -9.57
N LYS A 2 9.37 17.70 -8.79
CA LYS A 2 8.84 16.34 -9.04
C LYS A 2 7.38 16.28 -8.56
N HIS A 3 6.53 15.59 -9.31
CA HIS A 3 5.13 15.37 -8.91
C HIS A 3 5.00 14.01 -8.20
N LEU A 4 4.82 14.04 -6.89
CA LEU A 4 4.70 12.84 -6.06
C LEU A 4 3.23 12.49 -5.87
N TYR A 5 2.82 11.36 -6.43
CA TYR A 5 1.47 10.83 -6.28
C TYR A 5 1.45 9.78 -5.18
N LEU A 6 0.82 10.11 -4.06
CA LEU A 6 0.78 9.33 -2.84
C LEU A 6 -0.48 8.45 -2.80
N ILE A 7 -0.30 7.14 -2.63
CA ILE A 7 -1.37 6.14 -2.63
C ILE A 7 -1.32 5.40 -1.29
N SER A 8 -2.31 5.64 -0.44
CA SER A 8 -2.37 5.09 0.91
C SER A 8 -2.53 3.56 0.92
N GLY A 9 -2.46 2.95 2.11
CA GLY A 9 -2.81 1.54 2.28
C GLY A 9 -4.31 1.28 2.12
N LEU A 10 -4.70 0.00 2.11
CA LEU A 10 -6.10 -0.41 2.06
C LEU A 10 -6.90 0.29 3.17
N GLY A 11 -7.85 1.15 2.79
CA GLY A 11 -8.74 1.84 3.72
C GLY A 11 -8.06 2.92 4.58
N ALA A 12 -6.81 3.25 4.31
CA ALA A 12 -6.19 4.44 4.88
C ALA A 12 -6.46 5.65 3.96
N ASP A 13 -6.33 6.84 4.52
CA ASP A 13 -6.37 8.11 3.78
C ASP A 13 -5.00 8.79 3.84
N GLU A 14 -4.92 10.06 3.42
CA GLU A 14 -3.70 10.86 3.39
C GLU A 14 -2.98 10.95 4.74
N ARG A 15 -3.69 10.75 5.86
CA ARG A 15 -3.10 10.80 7.21
C ARG A 15 -2.03 9.74 7.42
N VAL A 16 -1.96 8.69 6.58
CA VAL A 16 -0.87 7.71 6.65
C VAL A 16 0.50 8.32 6.30
N PHE A 17 0.52 9.45 5.58
CA PHE A 17 1.74 10.15 5.18
C PHE A 17 2.07 11.33 6.10
N LYS A 18 1.27 11.59 7.14
CA LYS A 18 1.33 12.84 7.94
C LYS A 18 2.69 13.12 8.60
N ASN A 19 3.46 12.09 8.90
CA ASN A 19 4.75 12.19 9.58
C ASN A 19 5.95 12.19 8.62
N LEU A 20 5.70 12.04 7.31
CA LEU A 20 6.78 11.98 6.33
C LEU A 20 7.13 13.38 5.81
N ASP A 21 8.42 13.69 5.84
CA ASP A 21 9.02 14.78 5.09
C ASP A 21 9.32 14.34 3.64
N PHE A 22 8.83 15.13 2.69
CA PHE A 22 9.06 14.97 1.25
C PHE A 22 9.82 16.17 0.63
N GLY A 23 10.34 17.09 1.45
CA GLY A 23 10.95 18.34 0.99
C GLY A 23 9.99 19.24 0.22
N GLU A 24 10.52 20.02 -0.72
CA GLU A 24 9.76 21.00 -1.52
C GLU A 24 9.06 20.40 -2.75
N ASN A 25 8.75 19.10 -2.73
CA ASN A 25 8.12 18.42 -3.86
C ASN A 25 6.59 18.68 -3.92
N ASP A 26 6.00 18.58 -5.12
CA ASP A 26 4.56 18.73 -5.31
C ASP A 26 3.83 17.44 -4.92
N LEU A 27 3.06 17.48 -3.83
CA LEU A 27 2.36 16.32 -3.29
C LEU A 27 0.92 16.25 -3.79
N LYS A 28 0.56 15.11 -4.38
CA LYS A 28 -0.80 14.82 -4.84
C LYS A 28 -1.28 13.50 -4.26
N TYR A 29 -2.40 13.53 -3.56
CA TYR A 29 -2.99 12.31 -2.98
C TYR A 29 -3.96 11.66 -3.96
N ILE A 30 -3.81 10.35 -4.16
CA ILE A 30 -4.77 9.55 -4.92
C ILE A 30 -5.84 9.06 -3.96
N PHE A 31 -7.07 9.52 -4.16
CA PHE A 31 -8.20 9.12 -3.34
C PHE A 31 -8.80 7.80 -3.85
N TRP A 32 -9.09 6.90 -2.91
CA TRP A 32 -9.81 5.66 -3.23
C TRP A 32 -11.21 5.97 -3.77
N VAL A 33 -11.60 5.25 -4.82
CA VAL A 33 -12.97 5.26 -5.34
C VAL A 33 -13.65 3.93 -5.03
N ASP A 34 -14.98 3.93 -4.93
CA ASP A 34 -15.70 2.67 -4.74
C ASP A 34 -15.51 1.75 -5.97
N PRO A 35 -15.15 0.47 -5.73
CA PRO A 35 -15.00 -0.51 -6.79
C PRO A 35 -16.37 -0.86 -7.36
N ARG A 36 -16.41 -1.09 -8.67
CA ARG A 36 -17.58 -1.69 -9.33
C ARG A 36 -17.66 -3.18 -8.99
N ALA A 37 -18.85 -3.76 -9.14
CA ALA A 37 -19.05 -5.18 -8.90
C ALA A 37 -18.08 -6.02 -9.77
N ASN A 38 -17.33 -6.91 -9.12
CA ASN A 38 -16.33 -7.79 -9.75
C ASN A 38 -15.28 -7.05 -10.60
N GLU A 39 -15.00 -5.78 -10.30
CA GLU A 39 -14.01 -4.99 -11.06
C GLU A 39 -12.61 -5.56 -10.89
N GLU A 40 -11.95 -5.82 -12.02
CA GLU A 40 -10.54 -6.21 -12.04
C GLU A 40 -9.63 -5.04 -11.66
N ILE A 41 -8.48 -5.34 -11.04
CA ILE A 41 -7.54 -4.31 -10.56
C ILE A 41 -7.07 -3.38 -11.67
N PHE A 42 -6.86 -3.89 -12.90
CA PHE A 42 -6.46 -3.07 -14.04
C PHE A 42 -7.54 -2.03 -14.40
N SER A 43 -8.80 -2.47 -14.49
CA SER A 43 -9.94 -1.58 -14.75
C SER A 43 -10.14 -0.55 -13.63
N TYR A 44 -9.95 -0.98 -12.39
CA TYR A 44 -9.98 -0.09 -11.23
C TYR A 44 -8.87 0.98 -11.31
N CYS A 45 -7.63 0.58 -11.62
CA CYS A 45 -6.50 1.49 -11.77
C CYS A 45 -6.68 2.44 -12.96
N LYS A 46 -7.35 2.03 -14.04
CA LYS A 46 -7.70 2.92 -15.16
C LYS A 46 -8.67 4.04 -14.75
N ARG A 47 -9.50 3.81 -13.72
CA ARG A 47 -10.33 4.87 -13.14
C ARG A 47 -9.50 5.77 -12.24
N LEU A 48 -8.64 5.20 -11.40
CA LEU A 48 -7.74 5.98 -10.54
C LEU A 48 -6.77 6.86 -11.33
N SER A 49 -6.27 6.39 -12.48
CA SER A 49 -5.33 7.14 -13.31
C SER A 49 -5.88 8.48 -13.82
N LYS A 50 -7.21 8.69 -13.77
CA LYS A 50 -7.84 9.98 -14.09
C LYS A 50 -7.51 11.09 -13.08
N GLN A 51 -7.05 10.74 -11.88
CA GLN A 51 -6.58 11.70 -10.87
C GLN A 51 -5.13 12.15 -11.13
N ILE A 52 -4.44 11.52 -12.09
CA ILE A 52 -3.03 11.79 -12.40
C ILE A 52 -2.97 12.67 -13.65
N SER A 53 -2.39 13.86 -13.52
CA SER A 53 -2.15 14.74 -14.64
C SER A 53 -1.03 14.17 -15.50
N LYS A 54 -1.15 14.28 -16.82
CA LYS A 54 -0.07 13.94 -17.75
C LYS A 54 1.03 14.99 -17.62
N SER A 55 2.00 14.75 -16.74
CA SER A 55 3.23 15.52 -16.61
C SER A 55 4.44 14.64 -16.95
N GLU A 56 5.58 15.26 -17.23
CA GLU A 56 6.79 14.56 -17.68
C GLU A 56 7.52 13.82 -16.54
N GLU A 57 7.31 14.21 -15.27
CA GLU A 57 7.99 13.64 -14.10
C GLU A 57 7.04 13.15 -13.01
N ILE A 58 6.32 12.06 -13.28
CA ILE A 58 5.44 11.39 -12.32
C ILE A 58 6.23 10.39 -11.49
N ILE A 59 6.16 10.53 -10.16
CA ILE A 59 6.65 9.53 -9.20
C ILE A 59 5.46 9.00 -8.41
N LEU A 60 5.28 7.68 -8.38
CA LEU A 60 4.24 7.05 -7.57
C LEU A 60 4.83 6.56 -6.25
N ILE A 61 4.19 6.89 -5.13
CA ILE A 61 4.57 6.40 -3.80
C ILE A 61 3.39 5.66 -3.20
N GLY A 62 3.50 4.34 -3.08
CA GLY A 62 2.40 3.48 -2.67
C GLY A 62 2.70 2.68 -1.41
N VAL A 63 1.76 2.66 -0.47
CA VAL A 63 1.92 1.96 0.81
C VAL A 63 1.05 0.72 0.84
N SER A 64 1.58 -0.44 1.19
CA SER A 64 0.80 -1.68 1.29
C SER A 64 0.00 -1.95 0.00
N PHE A 65 -1.33 -2.03 0.06
CA PHE A 65 -2.16 -2.14 -1.14
C PHE A 65 -1.97 -0.98 -2.14
N GLY A 66 -1.67 0.23 -1.67
CA GLY A 66 -1.30 1.35 -2.53
C GLY A 66 -0.04 1.10 -3.34
N GLY A 67 0.90 0.29 -2.84
CA GLY A 67 2.09 -0.13 -3.60
C GLY A 67 1.75 -1.07 -4.76
N ILE A 68 0.82 -2.00 -4.54
CA ILE A 68 0.25 -2.85 -5.61
C ILE A 68 -0.42 -1.97 -6.67
N VAL A 69 -1.24 -1.01 -6.23
CA VAL A 69 -1.93 -0.07 -7.12
C VAL A 69 -0.95 0.83 -7.87
N ALA A 70 0.14 1.28 -7.25
CA ALA A 70 1.20 2.03 -7.92
C ALA A 70 1.82 1.25 -9.08
N ILE A 71 2.10 -0.05 -8.88
CA ILE A 71 2.64 -0.94 -9.92
C ILE A 71 1.62 -1.19 -11.03
N GLU A 72 0.33 -1.32 -10.71
CA GLU A 72 -0.71 -1.47 -11.73
C GLU A 72 -0.94 -0.17 -12.52
N LEU A 73 -0.85 0.99 -11.87
CA LEU A 73 -0.91 2.30 -12.52
C LEU A 73 0.26 2.51 -13.49
N SER A 74 1.46 2.03 -13.16
CA SER A 74 2.63 2.15 -14.06
C SER A 74 2.51 1.35 -15.36
N LYS A 75 1.54 0.43 -15.46
CA LYS A 75 1.19 -0.26 -16.71
C LYS A 75 0.28 0.58 -17.61
N ILE A 76 -0.33 1.63 -17.07
CA ILE A 76 -1.35 2.46 -17.73
C ILE A 76 -0.77 3.82 -18.11
N ILE A 77 0.10 4.37 -17.26
CA ILE A 77 0.73 5.68 -17.45
C ILE A 77 2.25 5.57 -17.39
N SER A 78 2.94 6.46 -18.10
CA SER A 78 4.39 6.61 -17.98
C SER A 78 4.73 7.19 -16.61
N VAL A 79 5.63 6.53 -15.89
CA VAL A 79 6.11 6.96 -14.57
C VAL A 79 7.63 6.91 -14.56
N LYS A 80 8.25 7.90 -13.93
CA LYS A 80 9.70 8.02 -13.83
C LYS A 80 10.27 7.09 -12.76
N LYS A 81 9.58 6.97 -11.64
CA LYS A 81 10.00 6.16 -10.49
C LYS A 81 8.78 5.68 -9.70
N ILE A 82 8.90 4.50 -9.11
CA ILE A 82 7.90 3.95 -8.19
C ILE A 82 8.58 3.66 -6.87
N ILE A 83 8.02 4.16 -5.78
CA ILE A 83 8.47 3.86 -4.43
C ILE A 83 7.34 3.10 -3.75
N ILE A 84 7.61 1.89 -3.30
CA ILE A 84 6.65 1.12 -2.51
C ILE A 84 7.14 0.95 -1.07
N ILE A 85 6.22 1.05 -0.12
CA ILE A 85 6.50 0.98 1.32
C ILE A 85 5.61 -0.09 1.95
N SER A 86 6.18 -1.01 2.73
CA SER A 86 5.45 -2.11 3.37
C SER A 86 4.55 -2.88 2.38
N SER A 87 5.08 -3.23 1.20
CA SER A 87 4.28 -3.76 0.09
C SER A 87 4.99 -4.95 -0.59
N ILE A 88 4.55 -5.30 -1.79
CA ILE A 88 5.08 -6.41 -2.59
C ILE A 88 5.16 -6.00 -4.06
N LYS A 89 6.22 -6.42 -4.75
CA LYS A 89 6.45 -6.05 -6.17
C LYS A 89 5.70 -6.93 -7.15
N ASN A 90 5.55 -8.20 -6.81
CA ASN A 90 4.97 -9.20 -7.71
C ASN A 90 4.49 -10.42 -6.91
N LYS A 91 3.87 -11.38 -7.62
CA LYS A 91 3.31 -12.61 -7.03
C LYS A 91 4.31 -13.44 -6.23
N MET A 92 5.62 -13.34 -6.52
CA MET A 92 6.65 -14.14 -5.85
C MET A 92 6.92 -13.65 -4.43
N GLU A 93 6.64 -12.38 -4.15
CA GLU A 93 6.75 -11.80 -2.81
C GLU A 93 5.48 -12.02 -1.96
N MET A 94 4.39 -12.47 -2.59
CA MET A 94 3.15 -12.81 -1.89
C MET A 94 3.37 -13.98 -0.92
N PRO A 95 3.00 -13.85 0.38
CA PRO A 95 3.10 -14.94 1.34
C PRO A 95 2.30 -16.19 0.90
N LYS A 96 2.90 -17.37 1.03
CA LYS A 96 2.25 -18.64 0.61
C LYS A 96 0.90 -18.88 1.30
N ILE A 97 0.76 -18.46 2.56
CA ILE A 97 -0.50 -18.55 3.32
C ILE A 97 -1.65 -17.81 2.64
N TYR A 98 -1.37 -16.69 1.97
CA TYR A 98 -2.40 -15.91 1.25
C TYR A 98 -2.89 -16.64 0.01
N ARG A 99 -2.03 -17.40 -0.66
CA ARG A 99 -2.46 -18.27 -1.78
C ARG A 99 -3.41 -19.35 -1.30
N PHE A 100 -3.14 -19.93 -0.13
CA PHE A 100 -4.04 -20.92 0.50
C PHE A 100 -5.39 -20.30 0.89
N ILE A 101 -5.39 -19.14 1.58
CA ILE A 101 -6.61 -18.42 1.94
C ILE A 101 -7.42 -18.04 0.68
N SER A 102 -6.74 -17.62 -0.39
CA SER A 102 -7.37 -17.32 -1.68
C SER A 102 -8.08 -18.54 -2.27
N ALA A 103 -7.43 -19.71 -2.24
CA ALA A 103 -7.99 -20.96 -2.76
C ALA A 103 -9.24 -21.42 -1.99
N LEU A 104 -9.29 -21.19 -0.68
CA LEU A 104 -10.47 -21.48 0.15
C LEU A 104 -11.64 -20.52 -0.07
N GLY A 105 -11.43 -19.37 -0.73
CA GLY A 105 -12.50 -18.41 -1.02
C GLY A 105 -13.10 -17.72 0.21
N ILE A 106 -12.45 -17.81 1.38
CA ILE A 106 -12.97 -17.33 2.69
C ILE A 106 -13.42 -15.87 2.61
N ILE A 107 -12.63 -15.00 1.94
CA ILE A 107 -12.94 -13.57 1.86
C ILE A 107 -14.31 -13.31 1.21
N LYS A 108 -14.71 -14.13 0.23
CA LYS A 108 -16.02 -14.01 -0.43
C LYS A 108 -17.17 -14.39 0.48
N MET A 109 -16.97 -15.37 1.36
CA MET A 109 -18.02 -15.89 2.26
C MET A 109 -18.29 -14.95 3.43
N VAL A 110 -17.26 -14.26 3.95
CA VAL A 110 -17.42 -13.34 5.09
C VAL A 110 -18.26 -12.12 4.69
N PRO A 111 -19.35 -11.79 5.41
CA PRO A 111 -20.13 -10.59 5.16
C PRO A 111 -19.28 -9.32 5.29
N ALA A 112 -19.53 -8.33 4.41
CA ALA A 112 -18.66 -7.16 4.31
C ALA A 112 -18.53 -6.37 5.62
N PHE A 113 -19.61 -6.26 6.40
CA PHE A 113 -19.63 -5.50 7.65
C PHE A 113 -18.67 -6.04 8.71
N VAL A 114 -18.33 -7.34 8.66
CA VAL A 114 -17.40 -7.97 9.61
C VAL A 114 -16.02 -7.34 9.51
N TYR A 115 -15.60 -6.92 8.32
CA TYR A 115 -14.31 -6.27 8.12
C TYR A 115 -14.20 -4.87 8.74
N LYS A 116 -15.32 -4.29 9.20
CA LYS A 116 -15.32 -3.03 9.95
C LYS A 116 -15.14 -3.22 11.45
N ILE A 117 -15.14 -4.47 11.94
CA ILE A 117 -14.98 -4.77 13.36
C ILE A 117 -13.48 -4.81 13.66
N TYR A 118 -13.02 -3.87 14.47
CA TYR A 118 -11.64 -3.89 14.95
C TYR A 118 -11.37 -5.12 15.82
N ASN A 119 -10.21 -5.74 15.62
CA ASN A 119 -9.70 -6.85 16.43
C ASN A 119 -8.25 -6.54 16.85
N PRO A 120 -7.86 -6.71 18.13
CA PRO A 120 -6.48 -6.52 18.60
C PRO A 120 -5.41 -7.29 17.81
N ILE A 121 -5.77 -8.43 17.22
CA ILE A 121 -4.90 -9.20 16.32
C ILE A 121 -4.45 -8.33 15.13
N LEU A 122 -5.29 -7.42 14.64
CA LEU A 122 -4.92 -6.47 13.59
C LEU A 122 -3.77 -5.58 14.05
N SER A 123 -3.84 -4.99 15.25
CA SER A 123 -2.73 -4.17 15.75
C SER A 123 -1.44 -4.97 15.86
N TYR A 124 -1.51 -6.23 16.32
CA TYR A 124 -0.34 -7.11 16.33
C TYR A 124 0.24 -7.37 14.93
N LEU A 125 -0.61 -7.70 13.95
CA LEU A 125 -0.20 -7.94 12.56
C LEU A 125 0.40 -6.68 11.91
N PHE A 126 -0.15 -5.51 12.22
CA PHE A 126 0.35 -4.24 11.74
C PHE A 126 1.63 -3.77 12.45
N GLY A 127 2.01 -4.41 13.57
CA GLY A 127 3.18 -4.01 14.36
C GLY A 127 2.96 -2.74 15.17
N ILE A 128 1.72 -2.52 15.61
CA ILE A 128 1.27 -1.35 16.36
C ILE A 128 1.31 -1.66 17.86
N ASN A 129 1.99 -0.80 18.62
CA ASN A 129 2.10 -0.90 20.08
C ASN A 129 1.49 0.31 20.82
N SER A 130 1.58 1.52 20.26
CA SER A 130 1.08 2.75 20.90
C SER A 130 -0.44 2.86 20.80
N ASP A 131 -1.06 3.54 21.77
CA ASP A 131 -2.51 3.75 21.75
C ASP A 131 -2.95 4.75 20.69
N GLU A 132 -2.08 5.70 20.32
CA GLU A 132 -2.31 6.62 19.21
C GLU A 132 -2.43 5.85 17.88
N ASP A 133 -1.48 4.97 17.57
CA ASP A 133 -1.50 4.17 16.35
C ASP A 133 -2.71 3.22 16.32
N LYS A 134 -3.07 2.63 17.47
CA LYS A 134 -4.29 1.80 17.59
C LYS A 134 -5.54 2.61 17.27
N LYS A 135 -5.63 3.84 17.78
CA LYS A 135 -6.77 4.74 17.51
C LYS A 135 -6.84 5.08 16.03
N LEU A 136 -5.71 5.42 15.42
CA LEU A 136 -5.65 5.74 14.00
C LEU A 136 -6.05 4.54 13.12
N LEU A 137 -5.57 3.33 13.43
CA LEU A 137 -6.00 2.11 12.72
C LEU A 137 -7.51 1.87 12.86
N LYS A 138 -8.07 2.07 14.06
CA LYS A 138 -9.53 1.97 14.28
C LYS A 138 -10.30 2.98 13.44
N ASP A 139 -9.80 4.21 13.34
CA ASP A 139 -10.43 5.27 12.55
C ASP A 139 -10.43 4.92 11.05
N PHE A 140 -9.30 4.42 10.51
CA PHE A 140 -9.22 3.93 9.13
C PHE A 140 -10.25 2.82 8.85
N ILE A 141 -10.31 1.80 9.72
CA ILE A 141 -11.28 0.70 9.59
C ILE A 141 -12.72 1.21 9.65
N LYS A 142 -13.01 2.14 10.57
CA LYS A 142 -14.35 2.68 10.77
C LYS A 142 -14.82 3.54 9.60
N LEU A 143 -13.94 4.35 9.02
CA LEU A 143 -14.28 5.26 7.92
C LEU A 143 -14.34 4.55 6.57
N THR A 144 -13.60 3.45 6.41
CA THR A 144 -13.59 2.73 5.14
C THR A 144 -14.90 2.00 4.87
N ASN A 145 -15.32 2.04 3.60
CA ASN A 145 -16.47 1.26 3.12
C ASN A 145 -16.19 -0.25 3.24
N ALA A 146 -17.11 -0.97 3.89
CA ALA A 146 -17.03 -2.42 4.09
C ALA A 146 -16.90 -3.20 2.77
N LYS A 147 -17.62 -2.79 1.73
CA LYS A 147 -17.57 -3.41 0.40
C LYS A 147 -16.22 -3.16 -0.27
N PHE A 148 -15.64 -1.97 -0.08
CA PHE A 148 -14.29 -1.65 -0.53
C PHE A 148 -13.25 -2.57 0.12
N ILE A 149 -13.27 -2.71 1.46
CA ILE A 149 -12.33 -3.60 2.17
C ILE A 149 -12.41 -5.03 1.63
N LYS A 150 -13.63 -5.57 1.53
CA LYS A 150 -13.86 -6.94 1.03
C LYS A 150 -13.36 -7.13 -0.40
N TRP A 151 -13.60 -6.16 -1.28
CA TRP A 151 -13.09 -6.18 -2.65
C TRP A 151 -11.56 -6.12 -2.66
N ALA A 152 -10.95 -5.15 -1.96
CA ALA A 152 -9.51 -4.95 -1.96
C ALA A 152 -8.75 -6.16 -1.39
N LEU A 153 -9.23 -6.78 -0.31
CA LEU A 153 -8.66 -8.04 0.21
C LEU A 153 -8.78 -9.17 -0.82
N SER A 154 -9.93 -9.31 -1.48
CA SER A 154 -10.11 -10.30 -2.54
C SER A 154 -9.14 -10.07 -3.70
N THR A 155 -8.90 -8.81 -4.04
CA THR A 155 -8.00 -8.39 -5.12
C THR A 155 -6.54 -8.68 -4.75
N ILE A 156 -6.10 -8.34 -3.54
CA ILE A 156 -4.74 -8.63 -3.04
C ILE A 156 -4.47 -10.13 -3.09
N LEU A 157 -5.36 -10.95 -2.52
CA LEU A 157 -5.17 -12.40 -2.45
C LEU A 157 -5.08 -13.07 -3.83
N LYS A 158 -5.78 -12.52 -4.82
CA LYS A 158 -5.77 -13.01 -6.21
C LYS A 158 -4.74 -12.30 -7.09
N TRP A 159 -4.00 -11.33 -6.56
CA TRP A 159 -3.12 -10.51 -7.36
C TRP A 159 -2.00 -11.36 -7.95
N TYR A 160 -2.08 -11.56 -9.27
CA TYR A 160 -1.11 -12.33 -10.03
C TYR A 160 -0.40 -11.38 -11.00
N ASN A 161 0.73 -10.86 -10.54
CA ASN A 161 1.59 -9.99 -11.31
C ASN A 161 2.98 -10.60 -11.42
N GLN A 162 3.53 -10.67 -12.64
CA GLN A 162 4.92 -11.05 -12.90
C GLN A 162 5.79 -9.86 -13.32
N TYR A 163 5.16 -8.75 -13.72
CA TYR A 163 5.84 -7.53 -14.11
C TYR A 163 6.41 -6.85 -12.87
N THR A 164 7.70 -6.52 -12.91
CA THR A 164 8.34 -5.65 -11.91
C THR A 164 8.90 -4.45 -12.67
N PRO A 165 8.50 -3.21 -12.35
CA PRO A 165 9.06 -2.02 -12.98
C PRO A 165 10.58 -1.94 -12.77
N ASN A 166 11.32 -1.43 -13.75
CA ASN A 166 12.78 -1.29 -13.64
C ASN A 166 13.16 -0.25 -12.57
N GLU A 167 12.51 0.93 -12.62
CA GLU A 167 12.74 2.05 -11.71
C GLU A 167 11.86 1.94 -10.45
N ILE A 168 12.00 0.84 -9.72
CA ILE A 168 11.28 0.61 -8.46
C ILE A 168 12.22 0.61 -7.26
N VAL A 169 11.84 1.37 -6.23
CA VAL A 169 12.46 1.33 -4.91
C VAL A 169 11.48 0.72 -3.92
N HIS A 170 11.97 -0.23 -3.12
CA HIS A 170 11.17 -0.87 -2.07
C HIS A 170 11.77 -0.55 -0.70
N ILE A 171 10.98 0.04 0.19
CA ILE A 171 11.29 0.23 1.60
C ILE A 171 10.43 -0.74 2.40
N HIS A 172 11.06 -1.62 3.19
CA HIS A 172 10.34 -2.70 3.88
C HIS A 172 10.82 -2.94 5.30
N GLY A 173 9.91 -3.30 6.20
CA GLY A 173 10.24 -3.57 7.60
C GLY A 173 10.61 -5.02 7.86
N ASP A 174 11.65 -5.28 8.67
CA ASP A 174 12.06 -6.65 9.03
C ASP A 174 11.08 -7.37 9.99
N LYS A 175 10.15 -6.64 10.61
CA LYS A 175 9.08 -7.15 11.50
C LYS A 175 7.68 -7.02 10.90
N ASP A 176 7.56 -6.73 9.61
CA ASP A 176 6.27 -6.75 8.92
C ASP A 176 5.68 -8.17 8.96
N LYS A 177 4.50 -8.32 9.57
CA LYS A 177 3.82 -9.62 9.71
C LYS A 177 2.82 -9.89 8.59
N LEU A 178 2.39 -8.85 7.86
CA LEU A 178 1.46 -8.98 6.75
C LEU A 178 2.20 -9.34 5.46
N PHE A 179 3.38 -8.77 5.24
CA PHE A 179 4.29 -9.14 4.16
C PHE A 179 5.66 -9.48 4.76
N PRO A 180 5.88 -10.72 5.22
CA PRO A 180 7.12 -11.09 5.90
C PRO A 180 8.36 -10.87 5.03
N VAL A 181 9.38 -10.23 5.61
CA VAL A 181 10.63 -9.83 4.94
C VAL A 181 11.33 -10.98 4.21
N ARG A 182 11.19 -12.23 4.69
CA ARG A 182 11.73 -13.44 4.03
C ARG A 182 11.22 -13.66 2.59
N SER A 183 10.07 -13.08 2.24
CA SER A 183 9.51 -13.13 0.89
C SER A 183 9.92 -11.94 0.04
N ILE A 184 10.50 -10.90 0.64
CA ILE A 184 10.83 -9.64 -0.01
C ILE A 184 12.26 -9.68 -0.54
N LYS A 185 12.46 -9.26 -1.79
CA LYS A 185 13.77 -9.19 -2.44
C LYS A 185 14.12 -7.74 -2.76
N ASN A 186 15.41 -7.40 -2.68
CA ASN A 186 15.96 -6.10 -3.11
C ASN A 186 15.17 -4.91 -2.54
N ALA A 187 15.05 -4.86 -1.21
CA ALA A 187 14.41 -3.76 -0.50
C ALA A 187 15.41 -3.14 0.49
N PHE A 188 15.27 -1.84 0.71
CA PHE A 188 15.88 -1.17 1.84
C PHE A 188 15.13 -1.60 3.11
N ILE A 189 15.85 -2.22 4.05
CA ILE A 189 15.24 -2.82 5.23
C ILE A 189 15.29 -1.85 6.40
N ILE A 190 14.11 -1.48 6.91
CA ILE A 190 13.94 -0.70 8.14
C ILE A 190 13.97 -1.67 9.33
N LYS A 191 14.97 -1.49 10.21
CA LYS A 191 15.18 -2.37 11.36
C LYS A 191 14.08 -2.15 12.42
N ASN A 192 13.54 -3.24 12.93
CA ASN A 192 12.37 -3.26 13.81
C ASN A 192 11.13 -2.58 13.19
N GLY A 193 11.06 -2.50 11.87
CA GLY A 193 9.92 -1.93 11.14
C GLY A 193 8.78 -2.93 11.04
N GLY A 194 7.60 -2.58 11.57
CA GLY A 194 6.35 -3.32 11.34
C GLY A 194 5.66 -2.91 10.04
N HIS A 195 4.45 -3.41 9.77
CA HIS A 195 3.69 -2.98 8.58
C HIS A 195 3.32 -1.48 8.65
N PHE A 196 3.03 -0.99 9.86
CA PHE A 196 2.68 0.41 10.15
C PHE A 196 3.88 1.35 10.24
N MET A 197 5.08 0.90 9.81
CA MET A 197 6.33 1.66 9.92
C MET A 197 6.32 3.01 9.21
N ILE A 198 5.48 3.20 8.21
CA ILE A 198 5.30 4.52 7.58
C ILE A 198 4.99 5.62 8.60
N LEU A 199 4.28 5.29 9.67
CA LEU A 199 3.91 6.24 10.71
C LEU A 199 4.88 6.22 11.89
N ASN A 200 5.27 5.03 12.36
CA ASN A 200 6.07 4.88 13.59
C ASN A 200 7.58 4.72 13.38
N LYS A 201 8.04 4.73 12.12
CA LYS A 201 9.44 4.82 11.68
C LYS A 201 9.62 5.92 10.64
N SER A 202 8.80 6.97 10.72
CA SER A 202 8.73 8.04 9.72
C SER A 202 10.07 8.72 9.48
N ASP A 203 10.87 8.99 10.51
CA ASP A 203 12.14 9.71 10.37
C ASP A 203 13.15 8.95 9.49
N GLU A 204 13.25 7.63 9.68
CA GLU A 204 14.14 6.76 8.90
C GLU A 204 13.63 6.64 7.45
N ILE A 205 12.32 6.57 7.27
CA ILE A 205 11.69 6.53 5.94
C ILE A 205 11.86 7.87 5.22
N SER A 206 11.67 9.00 5.89
CA SER A 206 11.87 10.35 5.34
C SER A 206 13.31 10.59 4.94
N SER A 207 14.26 10.21 5.78
CA SER A 207 15.69 10.27 5.44
C SER A 207 15.97 9.47 4.16
N LYS A 208 15.40 8.27 4.05
CA LYS A 208 15.58 7.45 2.86
C LYS A 208 14.87 8.00 1.63
N LEU A 209 13.67 8.54 1.78
CA LEU A 209 12.92 9.18 0.71
C LEU A 209 13.68 10.38 0.15
N LYS A 210 14.28 11.21 1.02
CA LYS A 210 15.13 12.33 0.60
C LYS A 210 16.28 11.86 -0.30
N GLU A 211 17.05 10.85 0.12
CA GLU A 211 18.11 10.27 -0.71
C GLU A 211 17.59 9.76 -2.07
N ILE A 212 16.44 9.07 -2.09
CA ILE A 212 15.85 8.52 -3.31
C ILE A 212 15.33 9.62 -4.24
N LEU A 213 14.83 10.71 -3.68
CA LEU A 213 14.22 11.82 -4.40
C LEU A 213 15.20 12.92 -4.79
N GLU A 214 16.41 12.95 -4.25
CA GLU A 214 17.49 13.83 -4.73
C GLU A 214 18.21 13.24 -5.96
N ASN A 215 18.24 11.90 -6.07
CA ASN A 215 18.75 11.14 -7.22
C ASN A 215 17.68 10.92 -8.32
#